data_AF-A0A0Q0S7Z7-F1
#
_entry.id   AF-A0A0Q0S7Z7-F1
#
_cell.length_a   1.000
_cell.length_b   1.000
_cell.length_c   1.000
_cell.angle_alpha   90.00
_cell.angle_beta   90.00
_cell.angle_gamma   90.00
#
_symmetry.space_group_name_H-M   'P 1'
#
loop_
_entity.id
_entity.type
_entity.pdbx_description
1 polymer ?
#
loop_
_entity_poly.entity_id
_entity_poly.type
_entity_poly.pdbx_seq_one_letter_code
_entity_poly.pdbx_strand_id
1 'polypeptide(L)'
;MIYIDKSTFPHCYIEEKKFNWGEPYDVITPIFNLYIDPELSDIEYTIEVLGKNNFKINLEKLYNILLNKEEYDRIENFNTLIFNREIILNNIQKHLNSNENKTSPWKQYYDGYLTENDYLESIEKDLNRILLFERKEY
;
A
#
# COMPACT_ATOMS: atom_id res chain seq x y z
N MET A 1 -6.58 26.67 -0.84
CA MET A 1 -5.34 26.60 -0.02
C MET A 1 -4.58 25.32 -0.36
N ILE A 2 -3.24 25.29 -0.24
CA ILE A 2 -2.43 24.10 -0.49
C ILE A 2 -1.54 23.82 0.71
N TYR A 3 -1.56 22.60 1.24
CA TYR A 3 -0.68 22.19 2.34
C TYR A 3 -0.42 20.68 2.35
N ILE A 4 0.56 20.25 3.14
CA ILE A 4 0.84 18.83 3.39
C ILE A 4 0.27 18.47 4.76
N ASP A 5 -0.67 17.54 4.79
CA ASP A 5 -1.14 16.93 6.03
C ASP A 5 -0.21 15.80 6.45
N LYS A 6 0.37 15.93 7.65
CA LYS A 6 1.29 14.98 8.26
C LYS A 6 0.64 14.12 9.35
N SER A 7 -0.68 14.21 9.53
CA SER A 7 -1.44 13.40 10.48
C SER A 7 -1.67 11.96 9.98
N THR A 8 -1.55 11.74 8.67
CA THR A 8 -1.66 10.42 8.04
C THR A 8 -0.30 9.88 7.62
N PHE A 9 -0.22 8.56 7.42
CA PHE A 9 0.92 7.90 6.82
C PHE A 9 0.44 6.96 5.71
N PRO A 10 0.88 7.12 4.45
CA PRO A 10 1.73 8.21 3.95
C PRO A 10 1.09 9.59 4.17
N HIS A 11 1.91 10.64 4.19
CA HIS A 11 1.40 12.01 4.26
C HIS A 11 0.56 12.34 3.03
N CYS A 12 -0.37 13.28 3.15
CA CYS A 12 -1.20 13.72 2.04
C CYS A 12 -0.86 15.15 1.61
N TYR A 13 -0.87 15.38 0.30
CA TYR A 13 -1.00 16.70 -0.28
C TYR A 13 -2.48 17.05 -0.36
N ILE A 14 -2.87 18.19 0.21
CA ILE A 14 -4.26 18.67 0.25
C ILE A 14 -4.36 19.95 -0.59
N GLU A 15 -5.25 19.94 -1.57
CA GLU A 15 -5.56 21.08 -2.43
C GLU A 15 -7.05 21.41 -2.34
N GLU A 16 -7.38 22.52 -1.69
CA GLU A 16 -8.74 23.05 -1.67
C GLU A 16 -9.07 23.70 -3.02
N LYS A 17 -10.09 23.16 -3.69
CA LYS A 17 -10.68 23.61 -4.94
C LYS A 17 -12.08 24.15 -4.71
N LYS A 18 -12.71 24.64 -5.77
CA LYS A 18 -14.12 25.06 -5.77
C LYS A 18 -14.82 24.48 -6.99
N PHE A 19 -16.04 24.03 -6.79
CA PHE A 19 -16.92 23.69 -7.88
C PHE A 19 -17.31 24.95 -8.67
N ASN A 20 -17.82 24.77 -9.88
CA ASN A 20 -18.26 25.89 -10.72
C ASN A 20 -19.40 26.71 -10.08
N TRP A 21 -20.15 26.12 -9.14
CA TRP A 21 -21.18 26.81 -8.35
C TRP A 21 -20.65 27.42 -7.04
N GLY A 22 -19.33 27.41 -6.81
CA GLY A 22 -18.64 28.14 -5.75
C GLY A 22 -18.39 27.38 -4.44
N GLU A 23 -18.97 26.19 -4.27
CA GLU A 23 -18.75 25.35 -3.09
C GLU A 23 -17.32 24.80 -3.05
N PRO A 24 -16.59 24.95 -1.92
CA PRO A 24 -15.24 24.44 -1.79
C PRO A 24 -15.22 22.92 -1.56
N TYR A 25 -14.17 22.25 -2.02
CA TYR A 25 -13.90 20.84 -1.74
C TYR A 25 -12.39 20.59 -1.72
N ASP A 26 -11.96 19.59 -0.97
CA ASP A 26 -10.55 19.21 -0.90
C ASP A 26 -10.25 18.05 -1.84
N VAL A 27 -9.16 18.18 -2.60
CA VAL A 27 -8.51 17.08 -3.30
C VAL A 27 -7.37 16.57 -2.44
N ILE A 28 -7.39 15.26 -2.18
CA ILE A 28 -6.51 14.61 -1.21
C ILE A 28 -5.68 13.59 -1.95
N THR A 29 -4.37 13.81 -2.02
CA THR A 29 -3.44 12.95 -2.77
C THR A 29 -2.37 12.39 -1.83
N PRO A 30 -2.38 11.07 -1.54
CA PRO A 30 -1.31 10.42 -0.79
C PRO A 30 0.06 10.57 -1.47
N ILE A 31 1.11 10.82 -0.70
CA ILE A 31 2.49 10.95 -1.17
C ILE A 31 3.22 9.64 -0.90
N PHE A 32 3.22 8.73 -1.86
CA PHE A 32 3.85 7.42 -1.70
C PHE A 32 5.38 7.50 -1.74
N ASN A 33 6.03 6.82 -0.79
CA ASN A 33 7.46 6.54 -0.81
C ASN A 33 7.73 5.29 -1.67
N LEU A 34 8.10 5.54 -2.93
CA LEU A 34 8.46 4.51 -3.90
C LEU A 34 9.98 4.43 -4.15
N TYR A 35 10.79 5.07 -3.29
CA TYR A 35 12.24 4.90 -3.31
C TYR A 35 12.60 3.54 -2.69
N ILE A 36 12.60 2.52 -3.54
CA ILE A 36 12.77 1.11 -3.21
C ILE A 36 13.83 0.54 -4.14
N ASP A 37 14.68 -0.32 -3.61
CA ASP A 37 15.75 -0.96 -4.37
C ASP A 37 15.15 -1.78 -5.54
N PRO A 38 15.46 -1.44 -6.81
CA PRO A 38 14.90 -2.12 -7.96
C PRO A 38 15.40 -3.57 -8.09
N GLU A 39 16.53 -3.92 -7.48
CA GLU A 39 17.14 -5.26 -7.56
C GLU A 39 16.44 -6.30 -6.66
N LEU A 40 15.52 -5.87 -5.78
CA LEU A 40 14.71 -6.78 -4.98
C LEU A 40 13.86 -7.70 -5.87
N SER A 41 13.59 -8.90 -5.39
CA SER A 41 12.58 -9.77 -6.03
C SER A 41 11.20 -9.12 -5.98
N ASP A 42 10.27 -9.52 -6.84
CA ASP A 42 8.94 -8.91 -6.90
C ASP A 42 8.18 -9.01 -5.57
N ILE A 43 8.38 -10.09 -4.81
CA ILE A 43 7.75 -10.26 -3.49
C ILE A 43 8.35 -9.32 -2.46
N GLU A 44 9.68 -9.18 -2.42
CA GLU A 44 10.38 -8.27 -1.51
C GLU A 44 10.07 -6.81 -1.85
N TYR A 45 10.06 -6.49 -3.15
CA TYR A 45 9.69 -5.17 -3.66
C TYR A 45 8.26 -4.82 -3.25
N THR A 46 7.32 -5.75 -3.41
CA THR A 46 5.93 -5.57 -2.98
C THR A 46 5.83 -5.31 -1.48
N ILE A 47 6.53 -6.09 -0.65
CA ILE A 47 6.55 -5.89 0.81
C ILE A 47 7.08 -4.50 1.17
N GLU A 48 8.13 -4.02 0.50
CA GLU A 48 8.67 -2.68 0.70
C GLU A 48 7.66 -1.59 0.30
N VAL A 49 6.97 -1.74 -0.84
CA VAL A 49 5.91 -0.81 -1.27
C VAL A 49 4.81 -0.76 -0.20
N LEU A 50 4.29 -1.92 0.20
CA LEU A 50 3.20 -2.01 1.16
C LEU A 50 3.61 -1.45 2.53
N GLY A 51 4.78 -1.85 3.01
CA GLY A 51 5.29 -1.51 4.32
C GLY A 51 5.68 -0.04 4.46
N LYS A 52 6.35 0.55 3.48
CA LYS A 52 6.74 1.97 3.50
C LYS A 52 5.55 2.91 3.37
N ASN A 53 4.43 2.43 2.83
CA ASN A 53 3.25 3.23 2.51
C ASN A 53 2.01 2.83 3.30
N ASN A 54 2.19 2.14 4.44
CA ASN A 54 1.11 1.85 5.38
C ASN A 54 -0.07 1.06 4.80
N PHE A 55 0.15 0.26 3.76
CA PHE A 55 -0.86 -0.66 3.22
C PHE A 55 -1.04 -1.87 4.14
N LYS A 56 -1.52 -1.62 5.36
CA LYS A 56 -1.57 -2.61 6.45
C LYS A 56 -2.44 -3.79 6.09
N ILE A 57 -3.62 -3.55 5.50
CA ILE A 57 -4.58 -4.62 5.22
C ILE A 57 -3.99 -5.59 4.20
N ASN A 58 -3.42 -5.07 3.11
CA ASN A 58 -2.75 -5.90 2.11
C ASN A 58 -1.50 -6.58 2.66
N LEU A 59 -0.73 -5.89 3.51
CA LEU A 59 0.46 -6.46 4.12
C LEU A 59 0.13 -7.59 5.11
N GLU A 60 -0.93 -7.47 5.90
CA GLU A 60 -1.45 -8.53 6.78
C GLU A 60 -2.00 -9.72 5.99
N LYS A 61 -2.75 -9.46 4.91
CA LYS A 61 -3.18 -10.52 3.99
C LYS A 61 -2.00 -11.26 3.41
N LEU A 62 -1.00 -10.53 2.90
CA LEU A 62 0.21 -11.12 2.35
C LEU A 62 0.97 -11.96 3.39
N TYR A 63 1.10 -11.46 4.61
CA TYR A 63 1.68 -12.21 5.73
C TYR A 63 0.98 -13.56 5.93
N ASN A 64 -0.35 -13.56 6.01
CA ASN A 64 -1.13 -14.77 6.24
C ASN A 64 -1.05 -15.75 5.07
N ILE A 65 -1.09 -15.26 3.83
CA ILE A 65 -0.92 -16.08 2.62
C ILE A 65 0.44 -16.78 2.65
N LEU A 66 1.51 -16.03 2.93
CA LEU A 66 2.86 -16.57 2.99
C LEU A 66 3.03 -17.52 4.19
N LEU A 67 2.43 -17.23 5.34
CA LEU A 67 2.48 -18.11 6.51
C LEU A 67 1.84 -19.47 6.21
N ASN A 68 0.69 -19.45 5.53
CA ASN A 68 -0.09 -20.65 5.19
C ASN A 68 0.40 -21.36 3.91
N LYS A 69 1.36 -20.77 3.20
CA LYS A 69 1.91 -21.25 1.92
C LYS A 69 0.87 -21.28 0.79
N GLU A 70 -0.01 -20.29 0.77
CA GLU A 70 -1.12 -20.16 -0.20
C GLU A 70 -0.75 -19.25 -1.39
N GLU A 71 0.51 -18.83 -1.51
CA GLU A 71 0.93 -17.82 -2.49
C GLU A 71 0.61 -18.19 -3.95
N TYR A 72 0.79 -19.46 -4.33
CA TYR A 72 0.51 -19.92 -5.70
C TYR A 72 -0.98 -19.92 -6.06
N ASP A 73 -1.86 -20.02 -5.05
CA ASP A 73 -3.31 -20.09 -5.25
C ASP A 73 -3.98 -18.71 -5.15
N ARG A 74 -3.43 -17.82 -4.32
CA ARG A 74 -4.07 -16.55 -3.93
C ARG A 74 -3.41 -15.31 -4.53
N ILE A 75 -2.12 -15.37 -4.84
CA ILE A 75 -1.39 -14.23 -5.41
C ILE A 75 -1.30 -14.41 -6.92
N GLU A 76 -1.88 -13.47 -7.65
CA GLU A 76 -1.83 -13.49 -9.10
C GLU A 76 -0.39 -13.29 -9.59
N ASN A 77 0.01 -14.00 -10.65
CA ASN A 77 1.34 -13.94 -11.26
C ASN A 77 2.49 -14.39 -10.35
N PHE A 78 2.19 -15.04 -9.22
CA PHE A 78 3.23 -15.58 -8.36
C PHE A 78 3.95 -16.77 -9.01
N ASN A 79 5.23 -16.59 -9.32
CA ASN A 79 6.06 -17.60 -10.00
C ASN A 79 7.44 -17.79 -9.34
N THR A 80 7.64 -17.22 -8.15
CA THR A 80 8.95 -17.13 -7.50
C THR A 80 9.10 -18.18 -6.40
N LEU A 81 10.25 -18.86 -6.36
CA LEU A 81 10.55 -19.77 -5.25
C LEU A 81 10.98 -18.98 -4.00
N ILE A 82 10.31 -19.22 -2.87
CA ILE A 82 10.65 -18.57 -1.60
C ILE A 82 11.68 -19.42 -0.85
N PHE A 83 12.93 -19.00 -0.86
CA PHE A 83 14.02 -19.68 -0.14
C PHE A 83 14.06 -19.32 1.36
N ASN A 84 13.78 -18.06 1.73
CA ASN A 84 13.96 -17.53 3.08
C ASN A 84 12.67 -16.97 3.69
N ARG A 85 11.64 -17.82 3.80
CA ARG A 85 10.30 -17.41 4.24
C ARG A 85 10.27 -16.71 5.60
N GLU A 86 11.02 -17.22 6.57
CA GLU A 86 11.10 -16.63 7.91
C GLU A 86 11.60 -15.18 7.87
N ILE A 87 12.61 -14.89 7.04
CA ILE A 87 13.14 -13.54 6.86
C ILE A 87 12.07 -12.62 6.27
N ILE A 88 11.36 -13.09 5.24
CA ILE A 88 10.27 -12.35 4.59
C ILE A 88 9.14 -12.04 5.58
N LEU A 89 8.70 -13.04 6.35
CA LEU A 89 7.66 -12.85 7.37
C LEU A 89 8.10 -11.87 8.47
N ASN A 90 9.36 -11.95 8.92
CA ASN A 90 9.92 -11.01 9.89
C ASN A 90 9.99 -9.58 9.34
N ASN A 91 10.33 -9.41 8.06
CA ASN A 91 10.32 -8.10 7.40
C ASN A 91 8.92 -7.50 7.35
N ILE A 92 7.92 -8.31 6.99
CA ILE A 92 6.52 -7.88 7.02
C ILE A 92 6.11 -7.46 8.44
N GLN A 93 6.40 -8.28 9.45
CA GLN A 93 6.06 -7.97 10.84
C GLN A 93 6.72 -6.68 11.32
N LYS A 94 7.97 -6.42 10.93
CA LYS A 94 8.67 -5.16 11.24
C LYS A 94 7.92 -3.95 10.68
N HIS A 95 7.43 -4.02 9.44
CA HIS A 95 6.64 -2.96 8.86
C HIS A 95 5.30 -2.77 9.57
N LEU A 96 4.57 -3.86 9.85
CA LEU A 96 3.31 -3.81 10.59
C LEU A 96 3.48 -3.15 11.96
N ASN A 97 4.49 -3.58 12.73
CA ASN A 97 4.81 -2.98 14.04
C ASN A 97 5.19 -1.50 13.91
N SER A 98 6.00 -1.14 12.90
CA SER A 98 6.38 0.27 12.68
C SER A 98 5.21 1.18 12.31
N ASN A 99 4.14 0.59 11.81
CA ASN A 99 2.97 1.29 11.32
C ASN A 99 1.78 1.21 12.29
N GLU A 100 1.81 0.37 13.34
CA GLU A 100 0.69 0.07 14.24
C GLU A 100 -0.15 1.30 14.63
N ASN A 101 0.51 2.37 15.11
CA ASN A 101 -0.15 3.60 15.58
C ASN A 101 -0.35 4.68 14.51
N LYS A 102 -0.11 4.36 13.23
CA LYS A 102 -0.26 5.30 12.11
C LYS A 102 -1.61 5.13 11.42
N THR A 103 -2.29 6.24 11.17
CA THR A 103 -3.55 6.32 10.43
C THR A 103 -3.27 6.45 8.94
N SER A 104 -3.93 5.65 8.11
CA SER A 104 -3.80 5.75 6.65
C SER A 104 -4.76 6.80 6.06
N PRO A 105 -4.43 7.37 4.88
CA PRO A 105 -5.31 8.32 4.19
C PRO A 105 -6.71 7.79 3.90
N TRP A 106 -6.83 6.55 3.43
CA TRP A 106 -8.12 5.90 3.15
C TRP A 106 -9.00 5.73 4.40
N LYS A 107 -8.39 5.58 5.58
CA LYS A 107 -9.12 5.54 6.85
C LYS A 107 -9.56 6.92 7.31
N GLN A 108 -8.73 7.95 7.11
CA GLN A 108 -9.01 9.30 7.64
C GLN A 108 -10.00 10.10 6.79
N TYR A 109 -9.83 10.08 5.46
CA TYR A 109 -10.55 11.01 4.58
C TYR A 109 -11.67 10.38 3.77
N TYR A 110 -11.60 9.07 3.56
CA TYR A 110 -12.49 8.38 2.64
C TYR A 110 -13.48 7.44 3.34
N ASP A 111 -13.33 7.21 4.65
CA ASP A 111 -14.15 6.27 5.43
C ASP A 111 -14.39 4.93 4.71
N GLY A 112 -13.36 4.45 4.00
CA GLY A 112 -13.42 3.20 3.23
C GLY A 112 -13.99 3.29 1.80
N TYR A 113 -14.37 4.48 1.30
CA TYR A 113 -14.80 4.66 -0.10
C TYR A 113 -13.67 4.35 -1.09
N LEU A 114 -12.45 4.77 -0.78
CA LEU A 114 -11.25 4.31 -1.45
C LEU A 114 -10.54 3.31 -0.54
N THR A 115 -10.14 2.18 -1.11
CA THR A 115 -9.44 1.11 -0.43
C THR A 115 -7.94 1.14 -0.76
N GLU A 116 -7.17 0.28 -0.10
CA GLU A 116 -5.76 0.08 -0.43
C GLU A 116 -5.56 -0.38 -1.89
N ASN A 117 -6.46 -1.22 -2.40
CA ASN A 117 -6.35 -1.82 -3.73
C ASN A 117 -6.42 -0.76 -4.84
N ASP A 118 -7.30 0.23 -4.70
CA ASP A 118 -7.46 1.32 -5.66
C ASP A 118 -6.14 2.07 -5.89
N TYR A 119 -5.34 2.25 -4.83
CA TYR A 119 -4.04 2.90 -4.92
C TYR A 119 -2.95 1.98 -5.46
N LEU A 120 -2.97 0.68 -5.12
CA LEU A 120 -1.97 -0.26 -5.62
C LEU A 120 -2.01 -0.40 -7.14
N GLU A 121 -3.21 -0.42 -7.73
CA GLU A 121 -3.34 -0.43 -9.19
C GLU A 121 -2.75 0.83 -9.86
N SER A 122 -2.90 1.99 -9.22
CA SER A 122 -2.28 3.23 -9.71
C SER A 122 -0.76 3.18 -9.61
N ILE A 123 -0.24 2.68 -8.48
CA ILE A 123 1.21 2.55 -8.25
C ILE A 123 1.85 1.57 -9.24
N GLU A 124 1.21 0.44 -9.52
CA GLU A 124 1.69 -0.52 -10.53
C GLU A 124 1.86 0.12 -11.91
N LYS A 125 0.89 0.95 -12.33
CA LYS A 125 0.93 1.68 -13.59
C LYS A 125 2.07 2.70 -13.62
N ASP A 126 2.26 3.43 -12.53
CA ASP A 126 3.32 4.45 -12.43
C ASP A 126 4.72 3.83 -12.40
N LEU A 127 4.88 2.69 -11.73
CA LEU A 127 6.15 1.98 -11.61
C LEU A 127 6.48 1.11 -12.83
N ASN A 128 5.48 0.77 -13.65
CA ASN A 128 5.59 -0.25 -14.68
C ASN A 128 6.18 -1.57 -14.14
N ARG A 129 5.75 -1.96 -12.94
CA ARG A 129 6.19 -3.17 -12.23
C ARG A 129 4.99 -3.82 -11.55
N ILE A 130 4.88 -5.15 -11.64
CA ILE A 130 3.82 -5.91 -10.99
C ILE A 130 4.07 -5.96 -9.49
N LEU A 131 3.02 -5.78 -8.70
CA LEU A 131 3.02 -6.02 -7.27
C LEU A 131 2.27 -7.34 -6.96
N LEU A 132 2.85 -8.13 -6.07
CA LEU A 132 2.40 -9.48 -5.72
C LEU A 132 1.50 -9.46 -4.48
N PHE A 133 0.21 -9.22 -4.68
CA PHE A 133 -0.81 -9.21 -3.62
C PHE A 133 -2.10 -9.91 -4.06
N GLU A 134 -2.99 -10.21 -3.11
CA GLU A 134 -4.29 -10.78 -3.41
C GLU A 134 -5.25 -9.69 -3.92
N ARG A 135 -5.69 -9.80 -5.18
CA ARG A 135 -6.65 -8.87 -5.79
C ARG A 135 -8.11 -9.18 -5.50
N LYS A 136 -8.42 -10.36 -4.98
CA LYS A 136 -9.81 -10.77 -4.72
C LYS A 136 -10.38 -10.00 -3.54
N GLU A 137 -11.50 -9.33 -3.77
CA GLU A 137 -12.35 -8.76 -2.73
C GLU A 137 -13.46 -9.77 -2.41
N TYR A 138 -13.61 -10.13 -1.14
CA TYR A 138 -14.59 -11.12 -0.64
C TYR A 138 -15.71 -10.43 0.13
#